data_AF-A0A8C3K1B4-F1
#
_entry.id   AF-A0A8C3K1B4-F1
#
_cell.length_a   1.000
_cell.length_b   1.000
_cell.length_c   1.000
_cell.angle_alpha   90.00
_cell.angle_beta   90.00
_cell.angle_gamma   90.00
#
_symmetry.space_group_name_H-M   'P 1'
#
loop_
_entity.id
_entity.type
_entity.pdbx_description
1 polymer ?
#
loop_
_entity_poly.entity_id
_entity_poly.type
_entity_poly.pdbx_seq_one_letter_code
_entity_poly.pdbx_strand_id
1 'polypeptide(L)'
;MAKIAKTHEDIEAQIREIQGKKPALDEAQGVGLDSTGYYDQEIYGGSDSRFAGYVTSIAATELEDDDDDYPSTSLLGQKKPGYHAPVALLNDIPQSTEQYDPFAEHRPQKIADREDEYKKHRRMMIISPERLDPFADGRRTRK
;
A
#
# COMPACT_ATOMS: atom_id res chain seq x y z
N MET A 1 34.21 -12.19 2.98
CA MET A 1 34.71 -11.09 3.85
C MET A 1 35.67 -10.25 3.04
N ALA A 2 35.26 -9.05 2.63
CA ALA A 2 36.15 -8.13 1.94
C ALA A 2 37.33 -7.77 2.85
N LYS A 3 38.56 -7.91 2.33
CA LYS A 3 39.76 -7.50 3.06
C LYS A 3 39.72 -5.98 3.17
N ILE A 4 39.56 -5.47 4.38
CA ILE A 4 39.62 -4.03 4.65
C ILE A 4 41.01 -3.54 4.21
N ALA A 5 41.05 -2.60 3.27
CA ALA A 5 42.27 -1.95 2.82
C ALA A 5 42.92 -1.21 4.00
N LYS A 6 44.17 -1.53 4.33
CA LYS A 6 44.87 -0.98 5.51
C LYS A 6 45.93 0.05 5.14
N THR A 7 46.37 0.10 3.89
CA THR A 7 47.38 1.04 3.41
C THR A 7 46.76 2.06 2.44
N HIS A 8 47.38 3.23 2.34
CA HIS A 8 46.91 4.30 1.45
C HIS A 8 46.88 3.86 -0.02
N GLU A 9 47.88 3.10 -0.45
CA GLU A 9 47.97 2.55 -1.81
C GLU A 9 46.84 1.54 -2.10
N ASP A 10 46.51 0.68 -1.14
CA ASP A 10 45.37 -0.25 -1.27
C ASP A 10 44.04 0.49 -1.40
N ILE A 11 43.87 1.59 -0.66
CA ILE A 11 42.66 2.42 -0.70
C ILE A 11 42.55 3.10 -2.08
N GLU A 12 43.64 3.65 -2.60
CA GLU A 12 43.64 4.27 -3.94
C GLU A 12 43.35 3.25 -5.05
N ALA A 13 43.92 2.04 -4.94
CA ALA A 13 43.63 0.96 -5.86
C ALA A 13 42.15 0.56 -5.83
N GLN A 14 41.57 0.44 -4.64
CA GLN A 14 40.14 0.13 -4.46
C GLN A 14 39.24 1.25 -5.01
N ILE A 15 39.58 2.52 -4.78
CA ILE A 15 38.83 3.65 -5.32
C ILE A 15 38.86 3.64 -6.85
N ARG A 16 40.01 3.37 -7.46
CA ARG A 16 40.15 3.28 -8.92
C ARG A 16 39.31 2.13 -9.50
N GLU A 17 39.29 0.98 -8.83
CA GLU A 17 38.45 -0.16 -9.21
C GLU A 17 36.96 0.18 -9.14
N ILE A 18 36.50 0.82 -8.05
CA ILE A 18 35.10 1.23 -7.87
C ILE A 18 34.70 2.26 -8.94
N GLN A 19 35.55 3.25 -9.21
CA GLN A 19 35.29 4.26 -10.25
C GLN A 19 35.25 3.65 -11.66
N GLY A 20 36.05 2.63 -11.95
CA GLY A 20 36.01 1.90 -13.22
C GLY A 20 34.75 1.07 -13.43
N LYS A 21 34.08 0.64 -12.36
CA LYS A 21 32.81 -0.11 -12.42
C LYS A 21 31.58 0.79 -12.57
N LYS A 22 31.66 2.06 -12.15
CA LYS A 22 30.56 3.04 -12.29
C LYS A 22 30.03 3.23 -13.72
N PRO A 23 30.86 3.38 -14.78
CA PRO A 23 30.34 3.61 -16.14
C PRO A 23 29.66 2.38 -16.76
N ALA A 24 29.80 1.19 -16.16
CA ALA A 24 29.09 -0.02 -16.62
C ALA A 24 27.65 -0.11 -16.09
N LEU A 25 27.26 0.79 -15.18
CA LEU A 25 25.90 0.91 -14.67
C LEU A 25 25.20 2.02 -15.45
N ASP A 26 24.53 1.65 -16.53
CA ASP A 26 23.66 2.58 -17.26
C ASP A 26 22.47 2.95 -16.36
N GLU A 27 22.40 4.20 -15.90
CA GLU A 27 21.36 4.69 -14.98
C GLU A 27 19.94 4.59 -15.58
N ALA A 28 19.83 4.49 -16.91
CA ALA A 28 18.56 4.32 -17.61
C ALA A 28 18.01 2.88 -17.51
N GLN A 29 18.87 1.90 -17.22
CA GLN A 29 18.50 0.50 -17.14
C GLN A 29 18.23 0.13 -15.67
N GLY A 30 17.00 0.42 -15.22
CA GLY A 30 16.55 0.08 -13.88
C GLY A 30 16.66 -1.41 -13.55
N VAL A 31 16.67 -1.73 -12.25
CA VAL A 31 16.64 -3.11 -11.78
C VAL A 31 15.21 -3.67 -11.85
N GLY A 32 15.04 -4.86 -12.42
CA GLY A 32 13.75 -5.55 -12.44
C GLY A 32 13.26 -5.87 -11.03
N LEU A 33 11.93 -5.93 -10.84
CA LEU A 33 11.32 -6.21 -9.53
C LEU A 33 11.74 -7.57 -8.94
N ASP A 34 11.95 -8.55 -9.80
CA ASP A 34 12.41 -9.89 -9.49
C ASP A 34 13.95 -10.01 -9.44
N SER A 35 14.68 -9.01 -9.93
CA SER A 35 16.14 -9.02 -10.00
C SER A 35 16.78 -8.59 -8.67
N THR A 36 17.88 -9.24 -8.30
CA THR A 36 18.67 -8.88 -7.11
C THR A 36 19.49 -7.59 -7.27
N GLY A 37 19.54 -7.00 -8.46
CA GLY A 37 20.25 -5.76 -8.72
C GLY A 37 21.76 -5.82 -8.39
N TYR A 38 22.37 -4.64 -8.31
CA TYR A 38 23.83 -4.49 -8.14
C TYR A 38 24.25 -3.91 -6.78
N TYR A 39 23.28 -3.48 -5.97
CA TYR A 39 23.53 -2.81 -4.70
C TYR A 39 23.72 -3.83 -3.58
N ASP A 40 24.67 -3.57 -2.69
CA ASP A 40 24.87 -4.30 -1.44
C ASP A 40 24.93 -5.84 -1.58
N GLN A 41 25.44 -6.34 -2.71
CA GLN A 41 25.55 -7.79 -2.97
C GLN A 41 26.38 -8.51 -1.92
N GLU A 42 27.35 -7.83 -1.32
CA GLU A 42 28.20 -8.35 -0.25
C GLU A 42 27.47 -8.49 1.10
N ILE A 43 26.35 -7.79 1.29
CA ILE A 43 25.49 -7.86 2.48
C ILE A 43 24.37 -8.87 2.24
N TYR A 44 23.71 -8.80 1.09
CA TYR A 44 22.52 -9.59 0.78
C TYR A 44 22.79 -10.87 -0.03
N GLY A 45 24.06 -11.17 -0.31
CA GLY A 45 24.48 -12.47 -0.86
C GLY A 45 24.34 -12.63 -2.37
N GLY A 46 24.06 -11.56 -3.12
CA GLY A 46 24.20 -11.43 -4.58
C GLY A 46 23.58 -12.54 -5.44
N SER A 47 22.68 -13.36 -4.88
CA SER A 47 22.13 -14.54 -5.55
C SER A 47 20.61 -14.49 -5.54
N ASP A 48 20.00 -14.91 -6.64
CA ASP A 48 18.53 -14.99 -6.82
C ASP A 48 17.88 -16.10 -5.95
N SER A 49 18.61 -16.66 -4.99
CA SER A 49 18.17 -17.72 -4.09
C SER A 49 17.09 -17.28 -3.09
N ARG A 50 16.69 -16.01 -3.09
CA ARG A 50 15.61 -15.45 -2.25
C ARG A 50 14.26 -16.18 -2.40
N PHE A 51 14.05 -16.84 -3.53
CA PHE A 51 12.85 -17.65 -3.78
C PHE A 51 13.08 -19.16 -3.66
N ALA A 52 14.28 -19.60 -3.28
CA ALA A 52 14.57 -21.01 -3.10
C ALA A 52 13.69 -21.59 -1.97
N GLY A 53 12.89 -22.61 -2.30
CA GLY A 53 11.96 -23.25 -1.36
C GLY A 53 10.55 -22.65 -1.33
N TYR A 54 10.28 -21.59 -2.10
CA TYR A 54 8.94 -21.01 -2.23
C TYR A 54 8.31 -21.33 -3.58
N VAL A 55 6.98 -21.35 -3.59
CA VAL A 55 6.19 -21.46 -4.82
C VAL A 55 6.08 -20.05 -5.42
N THR A 56 6.64 -19.84 -6.62
CA THR A 56 6.71 -18.52 -7.28
C THR A 56 5.46 -18.15 -8.08
N SER A 57 4.45 -19.02 -8.12
CA SER A 57 3.19 -18.79 -8.81
C SER A 57 2.03 -19.43 -8.08
N ILE A 58 0.95 -18.68 -7.92
CA ILE A 58 -0.35 -19.23 -7.50
C ILE A 58 -1.17 -19.55 -8.74
N ALA A 59 -2.00 -20.59 -8.68
CA ALA A 59 -2.91 -20.89 -9.77
C ALA A 59 -3.83 -19.69 -10.00
N ALA A 60 -4.03 -19.29 -11.26
CA ALA A 60 -4.92 -18.19 -11.62
C ALA A 60 -6.42 -18.55 -11.45
N THR A 61 -6.71 -19.77 -11.01
CA THR A 61 -8.03 -20.27 -10.66
C THR A 61 -7.99 -20.65 -9.18
N GLU A 62 -8.74 -19.93 -8.34
CA GLU A 62 -9.18 -20.47 -7.05
C GLU A 62 -10.04 -21.69 -7.38
N LEU A 63 -9.49 -22.89 -7.19
CA LEU A 63 -10.36 -24.00 -6.86
C LEU A 63 -10.86 -23.66 -5.46
N GLU A 64 -12.15 -23.37 -5.33
CA GLU A 64 -12.84 -23.42 -4.05
C GLU A 64 -12.65 -24.85 -3.53
N ASP A 65 -11.62 -25.08 -2.72
CA ASP A 65 -11.63 -26.23 -1.81
C ASP A 65 -12.74 -25.92 -0.79
N ASP A 66 -13.92 -26.41 -1.15
CA ASP A 66 -15.14 -26.45 -0.35
C ASP A 66 -14.94 -27.38 0.85
N ASP A 67 -14.11 -26.95 1.81
CA ASP A 67 -13.99 -27.56 3.14
C ASP A 67 -15.11 -26.99 4.05
N ASP A 68 -16.36 -27.16 3.64
CA ASP A 68 -17.59 -26.80 4.37
C ASP A 68 -17.95 -27.86 5.45
N ASP A 69 -16.96 -28.32 6.22
CA ASP A 69 -17.15 -29.33 7.28
C ASP A 69 -16.81 -28.80 8.68
N TYR A 70 -17.26 -27.58 8.99
CA TYR A 70 -17.38 -27.12 10.37
C TYR A 70 -18.82 -27.30 10.87
N PRO A 71 -19.07 -28.07 11.95
CA PRO A 71 -20.39 -28.16 12.53
C PRO A 71 -20.80 -26.79 13.08
N SER A 72 -21.79 -26.19 12.40
CA SER A 72 -22.53 -25.02 12.85
C SER A 72 -23.14 -25.27 14.22
N THR A 73 -22.39 -24.91 15.26
CA THR A 73 -22.91 -24.90 16.63
C THR A 73 -23.42 -23.50 16.97
N SER A 74 -24.73 -23.44 17.18
CA SER A 74 -25.41 -22.52 18.08
C SER A 74 -25.82 -21.14 17.55
N LEU A 75 -27.12 -21.10 17.26
CA LEU A 75 -28.04 -20.05 16.87
C LEU A 75 -28.19 -18.83 17.80
N LEU A 76 -27.26 -18.52 18.71
CA LEU A 76 -27.40 -17.33 19.55
C LEU A 76 -26.01 -16.79 19.90
N GLY A 77 -25.40 -16.13 18.92
CA GLY A 77 -24.18 -15.35 19.11
C GLY A 77 -24.43 -14.29 20.18
N GLN A 78 -24.04 -14.61 21.41
CA GLN A 78 -23.86 -13.64 22.48
C GLN A 78 -23.03 -12.52 21.87
N LYS A 79 -23.64 -11.33 21.71
CA LYS A 79 -22.93 -10.14 21.29
C LYS A 79 -21.87 -9.87 22.35
N LYS A 80 -20.67 -10.40 22.14
CA LYS A 80 -19.49 -10.04 22.93
C LYS A 80 -19.46 -8.51 22.92
N PRO A 81 -19.43 -7.83 24.07
CA PRO A 81 -19.20 -6.39 24.06
C PRO A 81 -17.89 -6.20 23.30
N GLY A 82 -17.98 -5.55 22.14
CA GLY A 82 -16.86 -5.45 21.23
C GLY A 82 -15.66 -4.92 22.01
N TYR A 83 -14.49 -5.51 21.76
CA TYR A 83 -13.20 -5.03 22.28
C TYR A 83 -12.83 -3.63 21.72
N HIS A 84 -13.78 -2.93 21.11
CA HIS A 84 -13.69 -1.58 20.57
C HIS A 84 -14.46 -0.61 21.48
N ALA A 85 -13.94 0.60 21.63
CA ALA A 85 -14.60 1.63 22.43
C ALA A 85 -16.03 1.90 21.93
N PRO A 86 -17.00 2.18 22.81
CA PRO A 86 -18.36 2.54 22.42
C PRO A 86 -18.36 3.84 21.61
N VAL A 87 -19.21 3.88 20.58
CA VAL A 87 -19.31 5.00 19.62
C VAL A 87 -19.52 6.36 20.28
N ALA A 88 -20.21 6.41 21.43
CA ALA A 88 -20.36 7.63 22.22
C ALA A 88 -19.00 8.23 22.65
N LEU A 89 -18.06 7.39 23.09
CA LEU A 89 -16.72 7.84 23.48
C LEU A 89 -15.86 8.23 22.27
N LEU A 90 -16.11 7.67 21.08
CA LEU A 90 -15.39 8.05 19.85
C LEU A 90 -15.77 9.46 19.37
N ASN A 91 -17.01 9.88 19.59
CA ASN A 91 -17.51 11.21 19.21
C ASN A 91 -17.08 12.31 20.20
N ASP A 92 -16.87 11.95 21.47
CA ASP A 92 -16.44 12.87 22.53
C ASP A 92 -14.92 13.12 22.52
N ILE A 93 -14.14 12.29 21.80
CA ILE A 93 -12.72 12.57 21.57
C ILE A 93 -12.64 13.78 20.64
N PRO A 94 -12.04 14.90 21.09
CA PRO A 94 -11.78 16.03 20.20
C PRO A 94 -10.81 15.56 19.12
N GLN A 95 -11.35 15.19 17.96
CA GLN A 95 -10.58 15.05 16.74
C GLN A 95 -9.87 16.39 16.55
N SER A 96 -8.54 16.40 16.59
CA SER A 96 -7.77 17.63 16.43
C SER A 96 -8.28 18.34 15.17
N THR A 97 -8.64 19.62 15.30
CA THR A 97 -9.12 20.44 14.18
C THR A 97 -8.06 20.58 13.09
N GLU A 98 -6.81 20.35 13.45
CA GLU A 98 -5.68 20.17 12.56
C GLU A 98 -5.51 18.68 12.27
N GLN A 99 -6.30 18.19 11.32
CA GLN A 99 -5.98 16.97 10.59
C GLN A 99 -4.83 17.32 9.63
N TYR A 100 -3.62 17.44 10.18
CA TYR A 100 -2.42 17.70 9.40
C TYR A 100 -2.10 16.44 8.61
N ASP A 101 -2.44 16.46 7.32
CA ASP A 101 -2.04 15.43 6.37
C ASP A 101 -0.55 15.62 6.05
N PRO A 102 0.36 14.73 6.50
CA PRO A 102 1.80 14.87 6.26
C PRO A 102 2.15 14.77 4.76
N PHE A 103 1.22 14.30 3.92
CA PHE A 103 1.38 14.23 2.48
C PHE A 103 0.67 15.36 1.74
N ALA A 104 0.13 16.36 2.43
CA ALA A 104 -0.54 17.50 1.80
C ALA A 104 0.35 18.21 0.77
N GLU A 105 1.66 18.32 1.06
CA GLU A 105 2.64 18.95 0.17
C GLU A 105 2.96 18.11 -1.08
N HIS A 106 2.91 16.78 -0.97
CA HIS A 106 3.23 15.86 -2.07
C HIS A 106 2.00 15.37 -2.83
N ARG A 107 0.81 15.89 -2.50
CA ARG A 107 -0.42 15.44 -3.10
C ARG A 107 -0.47 15.85 -4.58
N PRO A 108 -0.68 14.90 -5.52
CA PRO A 108 -0.87 15.26 -6.92
C PRO A 108 -2.11 16.14 -7.10
N GLN A 109 -2.00 17.15 -7.95
CA GLN A 109 -3.08 18.10 -8.24
C GLN A 109 -4.34 17.37 -8.71
N LYS A 110 -5.49 17.65 -8.08
CA LYS A 110 -6.74 16.98 -8.44
C LYS A 110 -7.11 17.37 -9.87
N ILE A 111 -7.84 16.48 -10.55
CA ILE A 111 -8.39 16.79 -11.87
C ILE A 111 -9.27 18.04 -11.78
N ALA A 112 -9.92 18.24 -10.64
CA ALA A 112 -10.76 19.38 -10.36
C ALA A 112 -10.08 20.75 -10.46
N ASP A 113 -8.80 20.81 -10.09
CA ASP A 113 -8.02 22.04 -10.03
C ASP A 113 -7.47 22.41 -11.41
N ARG A 114 -7.45 21.43 -12.34
CA ARG A 114 -6.98 21.57 -13.73
C ARG A 114 -8.10 21.91 -14.72
N GLU A 115 -9.34 22.06 -14.26
CA GLU A 115 -10.52 22.23 -15.11
C GLU A 115 -11.01 23.67 -15.22
N ASP A 116 -11.39 24.08 -16.44
CA ASP A 116 -12.01 25.37 -16.72
C ASP A 116 -13.39 25.53 -16.06
N GLU A 117 -13.84 26.77 -15.89
CA GLU A 117 -15.14 27.10 -15.30
C GLU A 117 -16.31 26.37 -15.95
N TYR A 118 -16.35 26.27 -17.29
CA TYR A 118 -17.41 25.54 -18.00
C TYR A 118 -17.45 24.05 -17.62
N LYS A 119 -16.29 23.40 -17.44
CA LYS A 119 -16.22 21.98 -17.04
C LYS A 119 -16.64 21.77 -15.59
N LYS A 120 -16.45 22.76 -14.70
CA LYS A 120 -16.91 22.69 -13.30
C LYS A 120 -18.43 22.60 -13.20
N HIS A 121 -19.18 23.22 -14.12
CA HIS A 121 -20.65 23.22 -14.12
C HIS A 121 -21.24 21.82 -14.15
N ARG A 122 -20.57 20.82 -14.76
CA ARG A 122 -21.06 19.44 -14.80
C ARG A 122 -21.27 18.81 -13.43
N ARG A 123 -20.54 19.26 -12.41
CA ARG A 123 -20.69 18.75 -11.02
C ARG A 123 -21.96 19.26 -10.35
N MET A 124 -22.46 20.41 -10.80
CA MET A 124 -23.68 21.03 -10.28
C MET A 124 -24.93 20.58 -11.04
N MET A 125 -24.77 19.83 -12.15
CA MET A 125 -25.89 19.32 -12.92
C MET A 125 -26.44 18.04 -12.28
N ILE A 126 -27.74 18.02 -12.04
CA ILE A 126 -28.47 16.87 -11.49
C ILE A 126 -28.60 15.83 -12.60
N ILE A 127 -27.87 14.72 -12.48
CA ILE A 127 -27.81 13.64 -13.48
C ILE A 127 -29.10 12.81 -13.49
N SER A 128 -29.72 12.64 -12.33
CA SER A 128 -30.97 11.89 -12.17
C SER A 128 -31.89 12.61 -11.20
N PRO A 129 -33.22 12.43 -11.32
CA PRO A 129 -34.17 12.93 -10.33
C PRO A 129 -33.79 12.55 -8.89
N GLU A 130 -34.28 13.34 -7.93
CA GLU A 130 -34.16 13.03 -6.51
C GLU A 130 -34.73 11.62 -6.26
N ARG A 131 -33.93 10.76 -5.64
CA ARG A 131 -34.40 9.46 -5.18
C ARG A 131 -35.01 9.68 -3.79
N LEU A 132 -36.30 9.41 -3.66
CA LEU A 132 -36.97 9.41 -2.36
C LEU A 132 -36.27 8.37 -1.47
N ASP A 133 -35.56 8.83 -0.43
CA ASP A 133 -34.95 7.94 0.56
C ASP A 133 -36.06 7.29 1.40
N PRO A 134 -36.28 5.96 1.29
CA PRO A 134 -37.34 5.28 2.04
C PRO A 134 -37.06 5.23 3.55
N PHE A 135 -35.85 5.59 3.99
CA PHE A 135 -35.42 5.59 5.38
C PHE A 135 -35.30 6.99 6.00
N ALA A 136 -35.38 8.07 5.20
CA ALA A 136 -35.31 9.45 5.69
C ALA A 136 -36.46 9.77 6.66
N ASP A 137 -37.66 9.26 6.38
CA ASP A 137 -38.75 9.20 7.34
C ASP A 137 -38.55 7.96 8.24
N GLY A 138 -37.71 8.09 9.27
CA GLY A 138 -37.46 7.06 10.30
C GLY A 138 -38.70 6.57 11.08
N ARG A 139 -39.91 6.89 10.61
CA ARG A 139 -41.22 6.45 11.11
C ARG A 139 -41.74 5.19 10.42
N ARG A 140 -41.18 4.75 9.29
CA ARG A 140 -41.67 3.59 8.52
C ARG A 140 -40.93 2.27 8.77
N THR A 141 -39.81 2.27 9.49
CA THR A 141 -39.01 1.05 9.78
C THR A 141 -39.30 0.40 11.13
N ARG A 142 -40.44 0.70 11.76
CA ARG A 142 -40.89 -0.04 12.95
C ARG A 142 -42.12 -0.89 12.63
N LYS A 143 -41.88 -2.15 12.31
CA LYS A 143 -42.73 -3.27 12.72
C LYS A 143 -41.91 -4.55 12.78
#